data_AF-A0A068RW97-F1
#
_entry.id   AF-A0A068RW97-F1
#
_cell.length_a   1.000
_cell.length_b   1.000
_cell.length_c   1.000
_cell.angle_alpha   90.00
_cell.angle_beta   90.00
_cell.angle_gamma   90.00
#
_symmetry.space_group_name_H-M   'P 1'
#
loop_
_entity.id
_entity.type
_entity.pdbx_description
1 polymer ?
#
loop_
_entity_poly.entity_id
_entity_poly.type
_entity_poly.pdbx_seq_one_letter_code
_entity_poly.pdbx_strand_id
1 'polypeptide(L)' 'MCNALRTFGYNLSDRFIQLLISKFDKYGKGDVTFDNFVQACVSIKSLTDSFRRFDTDGDGWIQIKYEDFLELVIRQRS' A
#
# COMPACT_ATOMS: atom_id res chain seq x y z
N MET A 1 -1.54 14.07 1.33
CA MET A 1 -1.26 12.65 1.02
C MET A 1 -1.18 12.36 -0.48
N CYS A 2 -2.20 12.71 -1.28
CA CYS A 2 -2.23 12.40 -2.73
C CYS A 2 -0.99 12.86 -3.51
N ASN A 3 -0.64 14.16 -3.43
CA ASN A 3 0.54 14.70 -4.11
C ASN A 3 1.85 14.01 -3.67
N ALA A 4 1.98 13.68 -2.38
CA ALA A 4 3.19 13.05 -1.86
C ALA A 4 3.37 11.61 -2.39
N LEU A 5 2.30 10.81 -2.43
CA LEU A 5 2.36 9.46 -3.00
C LEU A 5 2.69 9.48 -4.49
N ARG A 6 2.14 10.44 -5.23
CA ARG A 6 2.48 10.68 -6.64
C ARG A 6 3.95 11.09 -6.80
N THR A 7 4.47 11.96 -5.94
CA THR A 7 5.90 12.34 -5.92
C THR A 7 6.81 11.14 -5.61
N PHE A 8 6.37 10.20 -4.78
CA PHE A 8 7.10 8.95 -4.53
C PHE A 8 7.03 7.92 -5.69
N GLY A 9 6.38 8.27 -6.81
CA GLY A 9 6.28 7.44 -8.00
C GLY A 9 5.12 6.45 -8.00
N TYR A 10 4.17 6.58 -7.06
CA TYR A 10 2.98 5.74 -7.04
C TYR A 10 1.87 6.34 -7.90
N ASN A 11 1.49 5.64 -8.97
CA ASN A 11 0.34 5.99 -9.80
C ASN A 11 -0.93 5.31 -9.28
N LEU A 12 -1.45 5.82 -8.15
CA LEU A 12 -2.66 5.30 -7.51
C LEU A 12 -3.88 6.14 -7.89
N SER A 13 -5.03 5.48 -8.07
CA SER A 13 -6.29 6.18 -8.29
C SER A 13 -6.70 6.97 -7.06
N ASP A 14 -7.40 8.10 -7.25
CA ASP A 14 -7.86 8.93 -6.13
C ASP A 14 -8.78 8.15 -5.18
N ARG A 15 -9.58 7.22 -5.72
CA ARG A 15 -10.38 6.27 -4.93
C ARG A 15 -9.52 5.42 -3.99
N PHE A 16 -8.40 4.90 -4.46
CA PHE A 16 -7.50 4.10 -3.65
C PHE A 16 -6.79 4.94 -2.59
N ILE A 17 -6.42 6.18 -2.92
CA ILE A 17 -5.83 7.11 -1.96
C ILE A 17 -6.81 7.43 -0.83
N GLN A 18 -8.11 7.58 -1.12
CA GLN A 18 -9.14 7.75 -0.09
C GLN A 18 -9.27 6.51 0.82
N LEU A 19 -9.16 5.31 0.24
CA LEU A 19 -9.15 4.07 1.03
C LEU A 19 -7.93 4.00 1.97
N LEU A 20 -6.75 4.45 1.51
CA LEU A 20 -5.56 4.56 2.35
C LEU A 20 -5.78 5.58 3.47
N ILE A 21 -6.30 6.76 3.17
CA ILE A 21 -6.62 7.78 4.19
C ILE A 21 -7.56 7.20 5.24
N SER A 22 -8.67 6.56 4.84
CA SER A 22 -9.61 5.95 5.76
C SER A 22 -8.99 4.83 6.61
N LYS A 23 -8.01 4.08 6.08
CA LYS A 23 -7.32 3.01 6.81
C LYS A 23 -6.36 3.55 7.88
N PHE A 24 -5.73 4.69 7.64
CA PHE A 24 -4.71 5.28 8.52
C PHE A 24 -5.22 6.48 9.34
N ASP A 25 -6.43 6.98 9.06
CA ASP A 25 -7.15 7.95 9.87
C ASP A 25 -7.68 7.28 11.15
N LYS A 26 -6.81 7.23 12.17
CA LYS A 26 -7.12 6.68 13.49
C LYS A 26 -8.23 7.44 14.22
N TYR A 27 -8.54 8.68 13.81
CA TYR A 27 -9.44 9.57 14.55
C TYR A 27 -10.74 9.89 13.80
N GLY A 28 -10.92 9.39 12.57
CA GLY A 28 -12.11 9.63 11.75
C GLY A 28 -12.32 11.11 11.40
N LYS A 29 -11.25 11.91 11.40
CA LYS A 29 -11.32 13.35 11.16
C LYS A 29 -11.18 13.72 9.68
N GLY A 30 -10.96 12.73 8.81
CA GLY A 30 -10.65 12.95 7.40
C GLY A 30 -9.25 13.54 7.18
N ASP A 31 -8.39 13.51 8.21
CA ASP A 31 -7.02 14.02 8.15
C ASP A 31 -6.04 13.02 8.75
N VAL A 32 -4.82 13.00 8.20
CA VAL A 32 -3.78 12.03 8.55
C VAL A 32 -2.65 12.78 9.22
N THR A 33 -2.41 12.50 10.50
CA THR A 33 -1.23 13.05 11.21
C THR A 33 0.05 12.65 10.49
N PHE A 34 1.12 13.42 10.66
CA PHE A 34 2.41 13.12 10.04
C PHE A 34 2.86 11.68 10.32
N ASP A 35 2.74 11.20 11.56
CA ASP A 35 3.08 9.83 11.94
C ASP A 35 2.25 8.79 11.21
N ASN A 36 0.93 9.00 11.08
CA ASN A 36 0.05 8.10 10.34
C ASN A 36 0.37 8.13 8.83
N PHE A 37 0.79 9.28 8.30
CA PHE A 37 1.21 9.42 6.91
C PHE A 37 2.51 8.67 6.64
N VAL A 38 3.50 8.79 7.53
CA VAL A 38 4.76 8.01 7.47
C VAL A 38 4.45 6.52 7.56
N GLN A 39 3.61 6.11 8.52
CA GLN A 39 3.20 4.71 8.67
C GLN A 39 2.54 4.18 7.39
N ALA A 40 1.66 4.96 6.77
CA ALA A 40 1.03 4.58 5.51
C ALA A 40 2.03 4.43 4.36
N CYS A 41 2.99 5.35 4.24
CA CYS A 41 4.03 5.27 3.20
C CYS A 41 4.91 4.02 3.38
N VAL A 42 5.31 3.71 4.61
CA VAL A 42 6.09 2.50 4.94
C VAL A 42 5.28 1.24 4.60
N SER A 43 4.00 1.19 4.96
CA SER A 43 3.12 0.07 4.62
C SER A 43 2.97 -0.11 3.10
N ILE A 44 2.74 0.97 2.34
CA ILE A 44 2.60 0.93 0.88
C ILE A 44 3.91 0.46 0.24
N LYS A 45 5.06 0.96 0.71
CA LYS A 45 6.38 0.55 0.21
C LYS A 45 6.62 -0.94 0.42
N SER A 46 6.38 -1.42 1.64
CA SER A 46 6.52 -2.83 2.00
C SER A 46 5.62 -3.72 1.13
N LEU A 47 4.34 -3.36 0.97
CA LEU A 47 3.40 -4.09 0.11
C LEU A 47 3.81 -4.09 -1.36
N THR A 48 4.30 -2.96 -1.86
CA THR A 48 4.78 -2.82 -3.24
C THR A 48 6.02 -3.68 -3.48
N ASP A 49 6.94 -3.73 -2.52
CA ASP A 49 8.14 -4.55 -2.63
C ASP A 49 7.79 -6.04 -2.59
N SER A 50 6.82 -6.45 -1.76
CA SER A 50 6.29 -7.81 -1.78
C SER A 50 5.65 -8.13 -3.13
N PHE A 51 4.79 -7.25 -3.65
CA PHE A 51 4.12 -7.43 -4.94
C PHE A 51 5.11 -7.58 -6.10
N ARG A 52 6.14 -6.72 -6.17
CA ARG A 52 7.19 -6.76 -7.19
C ARG A 52 8.03 -8.03 -7.20
N ARG A 53 8.04 -8.81 -6.11
CA ARG A 53 8.70 -10.13 -6.10
C ARG A 53 7.91 -11.17 -6.88
N PHE A 54 6.60 -10.98 -7.02
CA PHE A 54 5.71 -11.86 -7.78
C PHE A 54 5.42 -11.32 -9.19
N ASP A 55 5.45 -9.99 -9.39
CA ASP A 55 5.29 -9.31 -10.68
C ASP A 55 6.63 -9.31 -11.45
N THR A 56 6.97 -10.47 -12.05
CA THR A 56 8.28 -10.69 -12.69
C THR A 56 8.43 -10.02 -14.06
N ASP A 57 7.32 -9.71 -14.73
CA ASP A 57 7.27 -9.04 -16.02
C ASP A 57 6.96 -7.54 -15.91
N GLY A 58 6.54 -7.07 -14.74
CA GLY A 58 6.39 -5.65 -14.43
C GLY A 58 5.15 -5.03 -15.10
N ASP A 59 4.15 -5.85 -15.42
CA ASP A 59 2.92 -5.41 -16.07
C ASP A 59 1.87 -4.91 -15.05
N GLY A 60 2.14 -5.11 -13.76
CA GLY A 60 1.27 -4.71 -12.65
C GLY A 60 0.19 -5.73 -12.29
N TRP A 61 0.29 -6.97 -12.80
CA TRP A 61 -0.59 -8.09 -12.51
C TRP A 61 0.21 -9.29 -12.02
N ILE A 62 -0.36 -10.04 -11.07
CA ILE A 62 0.24 -11.29 -10.60
C ILE A 62 -0.78 -12.41 -10.64
N GLN A 63 -0.32 -13.59 -11.03
CA GLN A 63 -1.05 -14.84 -10.81
C GLN A 63 -0.37 -15.57 -9.64
N ILE A 64 -1.03 -15.59 -8.49
CA ILE A 64 -0.49 -16.15 -7.25
C ILE A 64 -1.32 -17.37 -6.82
N LYS A 65 -0.67 -18.42 -6.28
CA LYS A 65 -1.40 -19.55 -5.69
C LYS A 65 -1.98 -19.17 -4.34
N TYR A 66 -2.99 -19.90 -3.90
CA TYR A 66 -3.69 -19.62 -2.65
C TYR A 66 -2.75 -19.60 -1.43
N GLU A 67 -1.86 -20.58 -1.29
CA GLU A 67 -0.92 -20.66 -0.16
C GLU A 67 0.13 -19.55 -0.20
N ASP A 68 0.67 -19.25 -1.38
CA ASP A 68 1.62 -18.14 -1.59
C ASP A 68 0.99 -16.79 -1.20
N PHE A 69 -0.30 -16.60 -1.50
CA PHE A 69 -1.05 -15.41 -1.09
C PHE A 69 -1.19 -15.34 0.43
N LEU A 70 -1.56 -16.43 1.09
CA LEU A 70 -1.67 -16.45 2.55
C LEU A 70 -0.32 -16.16 3.21
N GLU A 71 0.76 -16.75 2.72
CA GLU A 71 2.10 -16.51 3.23
C GLU A 71 2.52 -15.04 3.07
N LEU A 72 2.27 -14.44 1.90
CA LEU A 72 2.52 -13.01 1.64
C LEU A 72 1.80 -12.14 2.69
N VAL A 73 0.52 -12.39 2.92
CA VAL A 73 -0.30 -11.62 3.87
C VAL A 73 0.18 -11.80 5.32
N ILE A 74 0.57 -13.01 5.72
CA ILE A 74 1.06 -13.30 7.08
C ILE A 74 2.39 -12.59 7.33
N ARG A 75 3.34 -12.65 6.38
CA ARG A 75 4.64 -11.96 6.46
C ARG A 75 4.51 -10.44 6.54
N GLN A 76 3.42 -9.87 6.03
CA GLN A 76 3.18 -8.43 6.08
C GLN A 76 2.61 -7.93 7.43
N ARG A 77 2.15 -8.84 8.31
CA ARG A 77 1.55 -8.51 9.61
C ARG A 77 2.51 -8.65 10.80
N SER A 78 3.71 -9.21 10.59
CA SER A 78 4.77 -9.36 11.59
C SER A 78 5.64 -8.13 11.74
#